data_AF-A0A128F3Y6-F1
#
_entry.id   AF-A0A128F3Y6-F1
#
_cell.length_a   1.000
_cell.length_b   1.000
_cell.length_c   1.000
_cell.angle_alpha   90.00
_cell.angle_beta   90.00
_cell.angle_gamma   90.00
#
_symmetry.space_group_name_H-M   'P 1'
#
loop_
_entity.id
_entity.type
_entity.pdbx_description
1 polymer ?
#
loop_
_entity_poly.entity_id
_entity_poly.type
_entity_poly.pdbx_seq_one_letter_code
_entity_poly.pdbx_strand_id
1 'polypeptide(L)'
;MSLRVVKVTDLMTYEFSKVEGGFRHLDARELERVVPTGMTLDSFKSQLYDGHLVLLSDAPAVPALQAVKGRMGDMAWTVNPAATSQLSPQAQKAFVARTKMRGGASRNGSLHPPLPEPPYSPEPVVDDASGAPALAYEYRFEVACSEATLNQEVGCQFALGRTQGEAEIGSFDKQPSEQGTAFIARATTGHPRRLITRVAAPEMGVSRRAPVSLKPTGKAAVRDAFIPVTPAVQLGARLGFPTEGYYYHFHEHRLVQEYCLLGEGRWGFYATRSTHEALNTG
;
A
#
# COMPACT_ATOMS: atom_id res chain seq x y z
N MET A 1 26.83 -15.17 -10.61
CA MET A 1 25.54 -14.58 -11.03
C MET A 1 24.48 -14.97 -10.02
N SER A 2 23.56 -14.07 -9.65
CA SER A 2 22.42 -14.41 -8.79
C SER A 2 21.26 -14.78 -9.67
N LEU A 3 20.76 -16.02 -9.55
CA LEU A 3 19.63 -16.52 -10.32
C LEU A 3 18.44 -16.74 -9.38
N ARG A 4 17.26 -16.31 -9.80
CA ARG A 4 16.01 -16.50 -9.06
C ARG A 4 14.88 -16.86 -10.00
N VAL A 5 14.01 -17.76 -9.59
CA VAL A 5 12.83 -18.17 -10.36
C VAL A 5 11.58 -17.49 -9.80
N VAL A 6 10.76 -16.94 -10.67
CA VAL A 6 9.44 -16.39 -10.35
C VAL A 6 8.42 -16.84 -11.38
N LYS A 7 7.12 -16.73 -11.06
CA LYS A 7 6.06 -16.91 -12.06
C LYS A 7 5.95 -15.65 -12.91
N VAL A 8 5.55 -15.81 -14.18
CA VAL A 8 5.33 -14.66 -15.08
C VAL A 8 4.29 -13.67 -14.54
N THR A 9 3.31 -14.15 -13.80
CA THR A 9 2.26 -13.33 -13.14
C THR A 9 2.81 -12.43 -12.04
N ASP A 10 3.93 -12.84 -11.44
CA ASP A 10 4.53 -12.19 -10.28
C ASP A 10 5.68 -11.27 -10.70
N LEU A 11 6.03 -11.27 -11.99
CA LEU A 11 7.10 -10.44 -12.55
C LEU A 11 6.77 -8.95 -12.40
N MET A 12 7.65 -8.21 -11.73
CA MET A 12 7.46 -6.78 -11.46
C MET A 12 8.10 -5.90 -12.53
N THR A 13 7.63 -4.67 -12.67
CA THR A 13 8.07 -3.74 -13.74
C THR A 13 9.56 -3.43 -13.71
N TYR A 14 10.17 -3.36 -12.52
CA TYR A 14 11.61 -3.14 -12.35
C TYR A 14 12.46 -4.40 -12.62
N GLU A 15 11.82 -5.55 -12.87
CA GLU A 15 12.48 -6.83 -13.13
C GLU A 15 12.48 -7.20 -14.62
N PHE A 16 11.78 -6.44 -15.47
CA PHE A 16 11.66 -6.76 -16.90
C PHE A 16 13.03 -6.82 -17.61
N SER A 17 13.97 -5.94 -17.26
CA SER A 17 15.34 -5.99 -17.81
C SER A 17 16.18 -7.15 -17.28
N LYS A 18 15.74 -7.81 -16.19
CA LYS A 18 16.47 -8.88 -15.52
C LYS A 18 16.05 -10.28 -15.98
N VAL A 19 15.06 -10.37 -16.86
CA VAL A 19 14.58 -11.67 -17.34
C VAL A 19 15.60 -12.28 -18.29
N GLU A 20 16.10 -13.47 -17.95
CA GLU A 20 16.97 -14.27 -18.81
C GLU A 20 16.14 -15.02 -19.87
N GLY A 21 16.44 -14.74 -21.13
CA GLY A 21 15.86 -15.43 -22.29
C GLY A 21 16.76 -16.53 -22.85
N GLY A 22 18.06 -16.51 -22.53
CA GLY A 22 19.08 -17.46 -23.02
C GLY A 22 19.28 -18.67 -22.12
N PHE A 23 18.27 -19.10 -21.36
CA PHE A 23 18.44 -20.13 -20.33
C PHE A 23 18.95 -21.50 -20.84
N ARG A 24 18.86 -21.79 -22.13
CA ARG A 24 19.43 -23.02 -22.73
C ARG A 24 20.96 -23.00 -22.86
N HIS A 25 21.57 -21.82 -22.75
CA HIS A 25 23.02 -21.63 -22.81
C HIS A 25 23.67 -21.55 -21.42
N LEU A 26 22.87 -21.58 -20.35
CA LEU A 26 23.36 -21.60 -18.98
C LEU A 26 23.87 -22.98 -18.57
N ASP A 27 24.83 -23.02 -17.65
CA ASP A 27 25.37 -24.26 -17.09
C ASP A 27 24.27 -25.04 -16.34
N ALA A 28 24.21 -26.35 -16.55
CA ALA A 28 23.24 -27.22 -15.91
C ALA A 28 23.31 -27.15 -14.36
N ARG A 29 24.51 -26.99 -13.79
CA ARG A 29 24.72 -26.87 -12.34
C ARG A 29 24.18 -25.57 -11.77
N GLU A 30 24.17 -24.49 -12.56
CA GLU A 30 23.58 -23.21 -12.14
C GLU A 30 22.07 -23.27 -12.19
N LEU A 31 21.52 -23.95 -13.21
CA LEU A 31 20.09 -24.16 -13.33
C LEU A 31 19.55 -25.07 -12.21
N GLU A 32 20.25 -26.16 -11.88
CA GLU A 32 19.86 -27.10 -10.81
C GLU A 32 19.71 -26.43 -9.45
N ARG A 33 20.51 -25.40 -9.15
CA ARG A 33 20.45 -24.65 -7.88
C ARG A 33 19.16 -23.85 -7.70
N VAL A 34 18.47 -23.55 -8.79
CA VAL A 34 17.26 -22.72 -8.79
C VAL A 34 16.00 -23.50 -9.17
N VAL A 35 16.12 -24.81 -9.45
CA VAL A 35 14.98 -25.67 -9.69
C VAL A 35 14.09 -25.71 -8.43
N PRO A 36 12.79 -25.41 -8.55
CA PRO A 36 11.88 -25.55 -7.42
C PRO A 36 11.83 -26.99 -6.88
N THR A 37 11.74 -27.14 -5.55
CA THR A 37 11.68 -28.45 -4.89
C THR A 37 10.57 -29.32 -5.47
N GLY A 38 10.89 -30.55 -5.87
CA GLY A 38 9.93 -31.51 -6.44
C GLY A 38 9.75 -31.40 -7.96
N MET A 39 10.52 -30.56 -8.65
CA MET A 39 10.52 -30.44 -10.11
C MET A 39 11.79 -31.05 -10.72
N THR A 40 11.66 -31.72 -11.86
CA THR A 40 12.82 -32.20 -12.63
C THR A 40 13.40 -31.07 -13.49
N LEU A 41 14.70 -31.14 -13.79
CA LEU A 41 15.37 -30.13 -14.62
C LEU A 41 14.72 -29.97 -16.01
N ASP A 42 14.25 -31.06 -16.61
CA ASP A 42 13.58 -31.02 -17.92
C ASP A 42 12.18 -30.38 -17.84
N SER A 43 11.40 -30.70 -16.80
CA SER A 43 10.11 -30.03 -16.55
C SER A 43 10.31 -28.53 -16.29
N PHE A 44 11.36 -28.18 -15.56
CA PHE A 44 11.73 -26.79 -15.31
C PHE A 44 12.09 -26.04 -16.60
N LYS A 45 12.92 -26.63 -17.46
CA LYS A 45 13.25 -26.07 -18.78
C LYS A 45 12.03 -25.92 -19.69
N SER A 46 11.09 -26.87 -19.64
CA SER A 46 9.82 -26.76 -20.37
C SER A 46 8.99 -25.57 -19.86
N GLN A 47 8.88 -25.41 -18.54
CA GLN A 47 8.12 -24.31 -17.95
C GLN A 47 8.73 -22.92 -18.22
N LEU A 48 10.07 -22.83 -18.33
CA LEU A 48 10.75 -21.62 -18.80
C LEU A 48 10.46 -21.35 -20.29
N TYR A 49 10.49 -22.38 -21.13
CA TYR A 49 10.18 -22.26 -22.57
C TYR A 49 8.72 -21.82 -22.83
N ASP A 50 7.79 -22.37 -22.06
CA ASP A 50 6.36 -22.06 -22.16
C ASP A 50 5.99 -20.73 -21.48
N GLY A 51 6.92 -20.13 -20.72
CA GLY A 51 6.73 -18.84 -20.06
C GLY A 51 5.88 -18.91 -18.79
N HIS A 52 5.70 -20.09 -18.20
CA HIS A 52 5.04 -20.25 -16.89
C HIS A 52 5.95 -19.77 -15.76
N LEU A 53 7.24 -20.10 -15.89
CA LEU A 53 8.31 -19.66 -15.01
C LEU A 53 9.22 -18.69 -15.75
N VAL A 54 9.83 -17.80 -14.99
CA VAL A 54 10.75 -16.77 -15.47
C VAL A 54 12.02 -16.85 -14.64
N LEU A 55 13.15 -16.88 -15.33
CA LEU A 55 14.46 -16.85 -14.71
C LEU A 55 14.95 -15.39 -14.65
N LEU A 56 15.23 -14.91 -13.44
CA LEU A 56 15.77 -13.58 -13.19
C LEU A 56 17.27 -13.68 -12.93
N SER A 57 18.04 -12.84 -13.62
CA SER A 57 19.47 -12.65 -13.44
C SER A 57 19.76 -11.16 -13.28
N ASP A 58 20.65 -10.80 -12.34
CA ASP A 58 21.13 -9.41 -12.22
C ASP A 58 22.01 -8.99 -13.43
N ALA A 59 22.52 -9.95 -14.19
CA ALA A 59 23.26 -9.75 -15.43
C ALA A 59 22.87 -10.83 -16.45
N PRO A 60 21.71 -10.70 -17.12
CA PRO A 60 21.25 -11.70 -18.08
C PRO A 60 22.18 -11.74 -19.30
N ALA A 61 22.57 -12.94 -19.72
CA ALA A 61 23.39 -13.16 -20.90
C ALA A 61 22.62 -12.79 -22.18
N VAL A 62 21.33 -13.14 -22.22
CA VAL A 62 20.40 -12.71 -23.28
C VAL A 62 19.11 -12.24 -22.63
N PRO A 63 18.93 -10.92 -22.39
CA PRO A 63 17.69 -10.40 -21.82
C PRO A 63 16.48 -10.82 -22.68
N ALA A 64 15.43 -11.36 -22.08
CA ALA A 64 14.22 -11.75 -22.81
C ALA A 64 13.41 -10.54 -23.28
N LEU A 65 13.46 -9.44 -22.53
CA LEU A 65 12.77 -8.20 -22.82
C LEU A 65 13.79 -7.07 -23.01
N GLN A 66 13.53 -6.23 -24.02
CA GLN A 66 14.29 -5.02 -24.27
C GLN A 66 13.36 -3.80 -24.23
N ALA A 67 13.84 -2.71 -23.64
CA ALA A 67 13.13 -1.46 -23.63
C ALA A 67 13.45 -0.68 -24.91
N VAL A 68 12.43 -0.40 -25.71
CA VAL A 68 12.51 0.38 -26.93
C VAL A 68 11.89 1.75 -26.65
N LYS A 69 12.65 2.82 -26.94
CA LYS A 69 12.14 4.18 -26.81
C LYS A 69 11.19 4.48 -27.97
N GLY A 70 9.93 4.77 -27.63
CA GLY A 70 8.92 5.16 -28.59
C GLY A 70 9.16 6.57 -29.16
N ARG A 71 8.47 6.89 -30.27
CA ARG A 71 8.56 8.20 -30.95
C ARG A 71 8.23 9.40 -30.05
N MET A 72 7.48 9.18 -28.97
CA MET A 72 7.00 10.21 -28.05
C MET A 72 7.78 10.27 -26.72
N GLY A 73 8.85 9.47 -26.57
CA GLY A 73 9.67 9.42 -25.36
C GLY A 73 9.32 8.32 -24.37
N ASP A 74 8.17 7.65 -24.54
CA ASP A 74 7.74 6.54 -23.70
C ASP A 74 8.57 5.26 -23.91
N MET A 75 8.87 4.56 -22.83
CA MET A 75 9.59 3.27 -22.86
C MET A 75 8.61 2.12 -23.06
N ALA A 76 8.67 1.46 -24.21
CA ALA A 76 7.88 0.27 -24.52
C ALA A 76 8.74 -1.00 -24.42
N TRP A 77 8.25 -2.02 -23.73
CA TRP A 77 8.95 -3.30 -23.63
C TRP A 77 8.54 -4.24 -24.76
N THR A 78 9.53 -4.78 -25.46
CA THR A 78 9.34 -5.77 -26.53
C THR A 78 10.21 -6.99 -26.27
N VAL A 79 9.88 -8.11 -26.91
CA VAL A 79 10.73 -9.32 -26.85
C VAL A 79 12.03 -9.03 -27.58
N ASN A 80 13.15 -9.39 -26.97
CA ASN A 80 14.45 -9.35 -27.60
C ASN A 80 14.54 -10.40 -28.71
N PRO A 81 14.82 -10.03 -29.97
CA PRO A 81 14.98 -10.96 -31.09
C PRO A 81 15.96 -12.11 -30.81
N ALA A 82 17.01 -11.86 -30.02
CA ALA A 82 17.99 -12.87 -29.64
C ALA A 82 17.43 -13.95 -28.69
N ALA A 83 16.36 -13.66 -27.96
CA ALA A 83 15.68 -14.59 -27.06
C ALA A 83 14.47 -15.30 -27.71
N THR A 84 14.01 -14.83 -28.88
CA THR A 84 12.80 -15.33 -29.54
C THR A 84 12.83 -16.84 -29.82
N SER A 85 13.98 -17.39 -30.23
CA SER A 85 14.12 -18.83 -30.51
C SER A 85 14.11 -19.71 -29.26
N GLN A 86 14.30 -19.10 -28.09
CA GLN A 86 14.39 -19.78 -26.79
C GLN A 86 13.07 -19.74 -26.01
N LEU A 87 12.06 -19.05 -26.54
CA LEU A 87 10.75 -18.88 -25.92
C LEU A 87 9.66 -19.30 -26.89
N SER A 88 8.61 -19.96 -26.38
CA SER A 88 7.44 -20.25 -27.19
C SER A 88 6.73 -18.96 -27.64
N PRO A 89 6.00 -18.98 -28.77
CA PRO A 89 5.19 -17.83 -29.20
C PRO A 89 4.18 -17.37 -28.14
N GLN A 90 3.71 -18.29 -27.30
CA GLN A 90 2.81 -17.99 -26.18
C GLN A 90 3.54 -17.26 -25.06
N ALA A 91 4.74 -17.71 -24.67
CA ALA A 91 5.58 -17.03 -23.67
C ALA A 91 5.91 -15.58 -24.09
N GLN A 92 6.27 -15.39 -25.35
CA GLN A 92 6.56 -14.07 -25.92
C GLN A 92 5.36 -13.12 -25.81
N LYS A 93 4.17 -13.59 -26.16
CA LYS A 93 2.92 -12.83 -26.01
C LYS A 93 2.62 -12.55 -24.53
N ALA A 94 2.82 -13.52 -23.65
CA ALA A 94 2.59 -13.36 -22.21
C ALA A 94 3.52 -12.32 -21.58
N PHE A 95 4.80 -12.28 -21.95
CA PHE A 95 5.75 -11.29 -21.45
C PHE A 95 5.38 -9.87 -21.89
N VAL A 96 5.01 -9.67 -23.16
CA VAL A 96 4.58 -8.36 -23.67
C VAL A 96 3.21 -7.96 -23.11
N ALA A 97 2.30 -8.90 -22.87
CA ALA A 97 1.05 -8.62 -22.19
C ALA A 97 1.31 -8.20 -20.73
N ARG A 98 2.24 -8.88 -20.05
CA ARG A 98 2.64 -8.57 -18.68
C ARG A 98 3.24 -7.17 -18.55
N THR A 99 4.00 -6.70 -19.53
CA THR A 99 4.55 -5.33 -19.51
C THR A 99 3.49 -4.24 -19.67
N LYS A 100 2.33 -4.58 -20.24
CA LYS A 100 1.17 -3.68 -20.40
C LYS A 100 0.20 -3.71 -19.22
N MET A 101 0.25 -4.76 -18.40
CA MET A 101 -0.56 -4.86 -17.18
C MET A 101 0.03 -3.97 -16.08
N ARG A 102 -0.54 -2.79 -15.88
CA ARG A 102 -0.26 -1.94 -14.72
C ARG A 102 -0.96 -2.52 -13.49
N GLY A 103 -0.24 -3.38 -12.76
CA GLY A 103 -0.60 -3.85 -11.42
C GLY A 103 -1.64 -4.98 -11.37
N GLY A 104 -1.32 -6.02 -10.60
CA GLY A 104 -2.27 -7.05 -10.16
C GLY A 104 -2.24 -8.37 -10.94
N ALA A 105 -2.10 -9.48 -10.22
CA ALA A 105 -2.20 -10.87 -10.68
C ALA A 105 -3.56 -11.46 -10.25
N SER A 106 -4.22 -12.23 -11.12
CA SER A 106 -5.38 -13.12 -10.85
C SER A 106 -5.72 -13.86 -12.16
N ARG A 107 -6.07 -15.15 -12.31
CA ARG A 107 -6.24 -16.37 -11.49
C ARG A 107 -6.24 -17.58 -12.48
N ASN A 108 -6.10 -18.80 -11.95
CA ASN A 108 -6.03 -20.15 -12.58
C ASN A 108 -7.06 -20.51 -13.69
N GLY A 109 -6.69 -21.46 -14.57
CA GLY A 109 -7.64 -22.29 -15.35
C GLY A 109 -6.97 -23.39 -16.21
N SER A 110 -7.52 -24.62 -16.18
CA SER A 110 -6.99 -25.90 -16.70
C SER A 110 -7.18 -26.13 -18.21
N LEU A 111 -6.45 -27.13 -18.74
CA LEU A 111 -6.34 -27.56 -20.15
C LEU A 111 -7.51 -28.46 -20.62
N HIS A 112 -8.43 -27.92 -21.41
CA HIS A 112 -9.20 -28.65 -22.43
C HIS A 112 -9.47 -27.69 -23.61
N PRO A 113 -9.41 -28.15 -24.88
CA PRO A 113 -9.73 -27.29 -26.01
C PRO A 113 -11.23 -26.97 -26.02
N PRO A 114 -11.65 -25.69 -26.22
CA PRO A 114 -13.06 -25.38 -26.30
C PRO A 114 -13.63 -25.90 -27.63
N LEU A 115 -14.84 -26.46 -27.57
CA LEU A 115 -15.65 -26.78 -28.74
C LEU A 115 -15.95 -25.50 -29.54
N PRO A 116 -16.24 -25.58 -30.86
CA PRO A 116 -16.63 -24.41 -31.65
C PRO A 116 -17.86 -23.75 -31.01
N GLU A 117 -17.71 -22.51 -30.57
CA GLU A 117 -18.78 -21.78 -29.91
C GLU A 117 -19.87 -21.43 -30.95
N PRO A 118 -21.17 -21.65 -30.64
CA PRO A 118 -22.26 -21.13 -31.45
C PRO A 118 -22.19 -19.58 -31.48
N PRO A 119 -22.80 -18.91 -32.48
CA PRO A 119 -22.73 -17.46 -32.62
C PRO A 119 -23.13 -16.77 -31.30
N TYR A 120 -22.15 -16.17 -30.64
CA TYR A 120 -22.34 -15.51 -29.36
C TYR A 120 -23.19 -14.26 -29.55
N SER A 121 -24.42 -14.32 -29.08
CA SER A 121 -25.21 -13.13 -28.81
C SER A 121 -24.87 -12.72 -27.38
N PRO A 122 -24.29 -11.53 -27.14
CA PRO A 122 -23.93 -11.11 -25.80
C PRO A 122 -25.16 -11.18 -24.90
N GLU A 123 -25.05 -11.94 -23.82
CA GLU A 123 -26.03 -11.87 -22.76
C GLU A 123 -26.10 -10.42 -22.28
N PRO A 124 -27.30 -9.87 -22.03
CA PRO A 124 -27.40 -8.54 -21.45
C PRO A 124 -26.55 -8.53 -20.19
N VAL A 125 -25.73 -7.49 -20.03
CA VAL A 125 -24.91 -7.29 -18.83
C VAL A 125 -25.84 -7.37 -17.63
N VAL A 126 -25.81 -8.52 -16.94
CA VAL A 126 -26.32 -8.59 -15.59
C VAL A 126 -25.28 -7.82 -14.80
N ASP A 127 -25.60 -6.59 -14.45
CA ASP A 127 -24.85 -5.88 -13.43
C ASP A 127 -24.81 -6.82 -12.23
N ASP A 128 -23.64 -7.38 -11.91
CA ASP A 128 -23.34 -7.96 -10.61
C ASP A 128 -23.32 -6.82 -9.59
N ALA A 129 -24.48 -6.17 -9.43
CA ALA A 129 -24.83 -5.38 -8.29
C ALA A 129 -25.14 -6.35 -7.12
N SER A 130 -24.22 -7.27 -6.82
CA SER A 130 -23.90 -7.50 -5.42
C SER A 130 -23.18 -6.23 -4.95
N GLY A 131 -23.95 -5.15 -4.83
CA GLY A 131 -23.45 -3.83 -4.52
C GLY A 131 -22.59 -3.93 -3.27
N ALA A 132 -21.33 -3.49 -3.37
CA ALA A 132 -20.55 -3.23 -2.17
C ALA A 132 -21.48 -2.46 -1.22
N PRO A 133 -21.65 -2.92 0.03
CA PRO A 133 -22.66 -2.37 0.92
C PRO A 133 -22.53 -0.85 0.93
N ALA A 134 -23.65 -0.17 0.64
CA ALA A 134 -23.63 1.26 0.46
C ALA A 134 -23.05 1.94 1.70
N LEU A 135 -22.09 2.84 1.49
CA LEU A 135 -21.49 3.65 2.56
C LEU A 135 -22.50 4.73 3.00
N ALA A 136 -23.52 4.29 3.73
CA ALA A 136 -24.71 5.06 4.09
C ALA A 136 -24.49 5.98 5.29
N TYR A 137 -23.36 5.84 6.00
CA TYR A 137 -23.04 6.62 7.19
C TYR A 137 -21.67 7.27 7.06
N GLU A 138 -21.51 8.42 7.70
CA GLU A 138 -20.26 9.16 7.73
C GLU A 138 -19.97 9.72 9.14
N TYR A 139 -18.69 9.97 9.39
CA TYR A 139 -18.21 10.74 10.52
C TYR A 139 -17.19 11.76 10.03
N ARG A 140 -17.31 12.98 10.55
CA ARG A 140 -16.49 14.12 10.14
C ARG A 140 -15.80 14.76 11.34
N PHE A 141 -14.51 14.97 11.20
CA PHE A 141 -13.70 15.78 12.11
C PHE A 141 -12.82 16.74 11.31
N GLU A 142 -12.23 17.70 11.98
CA GLU A 142 -11.38 18.72 11.37
C GLU A 142 -9.98 18.71 11.99
N VAL A 143 -8.98 19.01 11.16
CA VAL A 143 -7.61 19.24 11.61
C VAL A 143 -7.22 20.65 11.17
N ALA A 144 -6.73 21.45 12.12
CA ALA A 144 -6.44 22.87 11.92
C ALA A 144 -5.12 23.13 11.15
N CYS A 145 -4.90 22.38 10.06
CA CYS A 145 -3.81 22.60 9.11
C CYS A 145 -4.15 21.93 7.76
N SER A 146 -3.27 22.12 6.77
CA SER A 146 -3.36 21.37 5.51
C SER A 146 -2.97 19.90 5.72
N GLU A 147 -3.48 19.01 4.86
CA GLU A 147 -3.04 17.60 4.84
C GLU A 147 -1.52 17.48 4.64
N ALA A 148 -0.93 18.30 3.76
CA ALA A 148 0.50 18.28 3.50
C ALA A 148 1.31 18.61 4.76
N THR A 149 0.91 19.67 5.47
CA THR A 149 1.52 20.06 6.76
C THR A 149 1.38 18.96 7.80
N LEU A 150 0.19 18.34 7.90
CA LEU A 150 -0.04 17.27 8.87
C LEU A 150 0.89 16.06 8.62
N ASN A 151 1.03 15.66 7.35
CA ASN A 151 1.87 14.54 6.96
C ASN A 151 3.37 14.85 7.15
N GLN A 152 3.79 16.08 6.84
CA GLN A 152 5.20 16.48 6.88
C GLN A 152 5.69 16.74 8.32
N GLU A 153 4.90 17.46 9.12
CA GLU A 153 5.35 17.99 10.41
C GLU A 153 4.97 17.10 11.59
N VAL A 154 3.91 16.29 11.46
CA VAL A 154 3.35 15.51 12.57
C VAL A 154 3.34 14.01 12.28
N GLY A 155 3.02 13.62 11.05
CA GLY A 155 3.00 12.22 10.62
C GLY A 155 1.93 11.37 11.33
N CYS A 156 0.84 11.98 11.82
CA CYS A 156 -0.21 11.27 12.51
C CYS A 156 -1.17 10.56 11.55
N GLN A 157 -1.71 9.43 11.99
CA GLN A 157 -2.72 8.65 11.27
C GLN A 157 -3.99 8.54 12.11
N PHE A 158 -5.14 8.52 11.43
CA PHE A 158 -6.45 8.35 12.06
C PHE A 158 -7.08 7.05 11.61
N ALA A 159 -7.94 6.49 12.46
CA ALA A 159 -8.82 5.39 12.10
C ALA A 159 -10.09 5.38 12.95
N LEU A 160 -11.19 4.86 12.40
CA LEU A 160 -12.34 4.44 13.19
C LEU A 160 -12.24 2.96 13.49
N GLY A 161 -12.21 2.59 14.77
CA GLY A 161 -12.06 1.21 15.23
C GLY A 161 -13.15 0.27 14.67
N ARG A 162 -12.82 -1.03 14.62
CA ARG A 162 -13.69 -2.10 14.11
C ARG A 162 -15.00 -2.25 14.90
N THR A 163 -16.04 -2.74 14.23
CA THR A 163 -17.30 -3.19 14.83
C THR A 163 -17.51 -4.69 14.53
N GLN A 164 -18.59 -5.28 15.03
CA GLN A 164 -18.90 -6.70 14.78
C GLN A 164 -19.16 -7.01 13.29
N GLY A 165 -19.61 -6.03 12.50
CA GLY A 165 -19.99 -6.21 11.11
C GLY A 165 -19.11 -5.51 10.08
N GLU A 166 -18.10 -4.74 10.51
CA GLU A 166 -17.30 -3.92 9.60
C GLU A 166 -15.93 -3.60 10.20
N ALA A 167 -14.88 -3.74 9.37
CA ALA A 167 -13.48 -3.60 9.76
C ALA A 167 -13.11 -2.20 10.26
N GLU A 168 -11.86 -2.02 10.68
CA GLU A 168 -11.31 -0.70 10.98
C GLU A 168 -11.27 0.16 9.70
N ILE A 169 -11.69 1.43 9.81
CA ILE A 169 -11.74 2.37 8.70
C ILE A 169 -10.57 3.34 8.86
N GLY A 170 -9.52 3.13 8.07
CA GLY A 170 -8.35 4.03 8.00
C GLY A 170 -8.38 5.00 6.81
N SER A 171 -9.32 4.81 5.88
CA SER A 171 -9.49 5.67 4.71
C SER A 171 -10.45 6.82 5.04
N PHE A 172 -9.99 8.05 4.78
CA PHE A 172 -10.79 9.26 4.93
C PHE A 172 -10.75 10.05 3.63
N ASP A 173 -11.90 10.50 3.14
CA ASP A 173 -11.92 11.60 2.19
C ASP A 173 -11.49 12.87 2.89
N LYS A 174 -10.83 13.75 2.15
CA LYS A 174 -10.24 14.97 2.68
C LYS A 174 -10.72 16.13 1.83
N GLN A 175 -11.15 17.20 2.49
CA GLN A 175 -11.57 18.41 1.82
C GLN A 175 -11.06 19.63 2.61
N PRO A 176 -10.67 20.72 1.93
CA PRO A 176 -10.37 21.97 2.60
C PRO A 176 -11.57 22.44 3.45
N SER A 177 -11.28 23.02 4.60
CA SER A 177 -12.23 23.70 5.47
C SER A 177 -11.71 25.08 5.85
N GLU A 178 -12.54 25.88 6.52
CA GLU A 178 -12.16 27.23 6.95
C GLU A 178 -10.93 27.21 7.89
N GLN A 179 -10.83 26.22 8.79
CA GLN A 179 -9.74 26.14 9.76
C GLN A 179 -8.60 25.21 9.32
N GLY A 180 -8.74 24.48 8.19
CA GLY A 180 -7.70 23.58 7.71
C GLY A 180 -8.23 22.50 6.77
N THR A 181 -8.29 21.26 7.26
CA THR A 181 -8.73 20.09 6.48
C THR A 181 -9.79 19.31 7.23
N ALA A 182 -10.93 19.08 6.60
CA ALA A 182 -11.95 18.16 7.10
C ALA A 182 -11.69 16.73 6.61
N PHE A 183 -11.73 15.80 7.54
CA PHE A 183 -11.58 14.36 7.32
C PHE A 183 -12.94 13.69 7.43
N ILE A 184 -13.30 12.87 6.44
CA ILE A 184 -14.60 12.23 6.34
C ILE A 184 -14.38 10.72 6.21
N ALA A 185 -14.74 9.97 7.24
CA ALA A 185 -14.82 8.51 7.15
C ALA A 185 -16.23 8.13 6.74
N ARG A 186 -16.36 7.16 5.83
CA ARG A 186 -17.64 6.58 5.45
C ARG A 186 -17.71 5.12 5.85
N ALA A 187 -18.89 4.67 6.26
CA ALA A 187 -19.16 3.34 6.80
C ALA A 187 -20.48 2.79 6.27
N THR A 188 -20.59 1.48 6.27
CA THR A 188 -21.80 0.74 5.88
C THR A 188 -22.83 0.73 7.01
N THR A 189 -22.37 0.79 8.26
CA THR A 189 -23.22 0.77 9.46
C THR A 189 -23.11 2.06 10.27
N GLY A 190 -24.22 2.46 10.90
CA GLY A 190 -24.26 3.62 11.82
C GLY A 190 -23.77 3.30 13.23
N HIS A 191 -23.17 2.13 13.45
CA HIS A 191 -22.70 1.72 14.77
C HIS A 191 -21.61 2.67 15.29
N PRO A 192 -21.66 3.07 16.58
CA PRO A 192 -20.63 3.93 17.15
C PRO A 192 -19.24 3.28 17.07
N ARG A 193 -18.24 4.08 16.72
CA ARG A 193 -16.84 3.64 16.55
C ARG A 193 -15.92 4.49 17.38
N ARG A 194 -14.79 3.94 17.83
CA ARG A 194 -13.78 4.73 18.52
C ARG A 194 -12.91 5.46 17.49
N LEU A 195 -12.75 6.77 17.61
CA LEU A 195 -11.74 7.50 16.83
C LEU A 195 -10.36 7.27 17.46
N ILE A 196 -9.47 6.68 16.69
CA ILE A 196 -8.13 6.29 17.09
C ILE A 196 -7.14 7.18 16.33
N THR A 197 -6.19 7.75 17.06
CA THR A 197 -5.09 8.55 16.50
C THR A 197 -3.76 7.87 16.84
N ARG A 198 -2.85 7.78 15.88
CA ARG A 198 -1.57 7.09 16.02
C ARG A 198 -0.44 7.94 15.46
N VAL A 199 0.74 7.84 16.08
CA VAL A 199 2.02 8.28 15.50
C VAL A 199 2.93 7.06 15.57
N ALA A 200 3.33 6.54 14.41
CA ALA A 200 3.94 5.21 14.29
C ALA A 200 3.06 4.09 14.88
N ALA A 201 3.61 3.21 15.72
CA ALA A 201 2.90 2.06 16.31
C ALA A 201 1.95 2.38 17.49
N PRO A 202 2.26 3.31 18.43
CA PRO A 202 1.39 3.55 19.58
C PRO A 202 0.12 4.35 19.25
N GLU A 203 -0.94 4.06 20.00
CA GLU A 203 -2.13 4.90 20.08
C GLU A 203 -1.84 6.12 20.95
N MET A 204 -2.17 7.31 20.43
CA MET A 204 -2.04 8.56 21.17
C MET A 204 -3.16 8.72 22.19
N GLY A 205 -2.87 9.38 23.31
CA GLY A 205 -3.84 9.75 24.33
C GLY A 205 -4.93 10.73 23.88
N VAL A 206 -4.73 11.41 22.73
CA VAL A 206 -5.79 12.19 22.05
C VAL A 206 -6.84 11.33 21.35
N SER A 207 -6.66 10.01 21.30
CA SER A 207 -7.70 9.09 20.84
C SER A 207 -8.94 9.20 21.73
N ARG A 208 -10.11 9.19 21.12
CA ARG A 208 -11.38 9.28 21.83
C ARG A 208 -11.58 8.06 22.73
N ARG A 209 -11.84 8.28 24.02
CA ARG A 209 -12.23 7.19 24.94
C ARG A 209 -13.64 6.68 24.66
N ALA A 210 -14.59 7.62 24.51
CA ALA A 210 -15.96 7.32 24.17
C ALA A 210 -16.13 7.16 22.65
N PRO A 211 -16.89 6.15 22.18
CA PRO A 211 -17.23 6.01 20.77
C PRO A 211 -17.91 7.25 20.21
N VAL A 212 -17.60 7.58 18.96
CA VAL A 212 -18.27 8.61 18.16
C VAL A 212 -19.43 7.99 17.38
N SER A 213 -20.56 8.68 17.31
CA SER A 213 -21.69 8.24 16.49
C SER A 213 -21.54 8.75 15.07
N LEU A 214 -21.70 7.84 14.12
CA LEU A 214 -21.80 8.18 12.70
C LEU A 214 -23.21 8.70 12.39
N LYS A 215 -23.35 9.51 11.35
CA LYS A 215 -24.61 10.06 10.86
C LYS A 215 -24.85 9.63 9.42
N PRO A 216 -26.10 9.60 8.94
CA PRO A 216 -26.36 9.34 7.52
C PRO A 216 -25.53 10.27 6.64
N THR A 217 -25.00 9.75 5.54
CA THR A 217 -24.15 10.50 4.59
C THR A 217 -24.83 11.80 4.17
N GLY A 218 -24.10 12.91 4.18
CA GLY A 218 -24.60 14.26 3.92
C GLY A 218 -25.29 14.95 5.10
N LYS A 219 -25.42 14.29 6.26
CA LYS A 219 -26.00 14.87 7.48
C LYS A 219 -25.00 15.00 8.64
N ALA A 220 -23.74 14.63 8.48
CA ALA A 220 -22.76 14.78 9.55
C ALA A 220 -22.24 16.23 9.63
N ALA A 221 -22.35 16.82 10.83
CA ALA A 221 -21.57 17.99 11.20
C ALA A 221 -20.17 17.58 11.67
N VAL A 222 -19.21 18.50 11.59
CA VAL A 222 -17.91 18.36 12.24
C VAL A 222 -18.14 18.22 13.76
N ARG A 223 -17.67 17.13 14.36
CA ARG A 223 -17.89 16.82 15.78
C ARG A 223 -16.67 16.97 16.66
N ASP A 224 -15.50 16.80 16.08
CA ASP A 224 -14.22 16.88 16.75
C ASP A 224 -13.28 17.74 15.90
N ALA A 225 -12.38 18.46 16.56
CA ALA A 225 -11.36 19.27 15.93
C ALA A 225 -10.01 19.02 16.62
N PHE A 226 -8.96 18.89 15.83
CA PHE A 226 -7.59 18.68 16.30
C PHE A 226 -6.72 19.84 15.87
N ILE A 227 -5.91 20.34 16.80
CA ILE A 227 -4.89 21.34 16.52
C ILE A 227 -3.54 20.64 16.60
N PRO A 228 -2.85 20.43 15.47
CA PRO A 228 -1.51 19.89 15.50
C PRO A 228 -0.55 20.94 16.08
N VAL A 229 0.43 20.47 16.85
CA VAL A 229 1.47 21.30 17.46
C VAL A 229 2.82 20.70 17.13
N THR A 230 3.86 21.53 17.05
CA THR A 230 5.26 21.08 16.94
C THR A 230 6.08 21.81 18.00
N PRO A 231 6.18 21.27 19.24
CA PRO A 231 6.96 21.87 20.29
C PRO A 231 8.45 21.86 19.93
N ALA A 232 9.13 22.94 20.29
CA ALA A 232 10.57 23.09 20.12
C ALA A 232 11.15 23.76 21.38
N VAL A 233 12.41 23.47 21.70
CA VAL A 233 13.11 24.08 22.83
C VAL A 233 14.13 25.07 22.30
N GLN A 234 14.07 26.30 22.81
CA GLN A 234 15.08 27.32 22.51
C GLN A 234 16.12 27.38 23.63
N LEU A 235 17.40 27.22 23.25
CA LEU A 235 18.54 27.40 24.13
C LEU A 235 19.44 28.52 23.58
N GLY A 236 19.37 29.70 24.21
CA GLY A 236 20.02 30.90 23.70
C GLY A 236 19.51 31.25 22.30
N ALA A 237 20.40 31.32 21.32
CA ALA A 237 20.06 31.61 19.92
C ALA A 237 19.70 30.36 19.09
N ARG A 238 19.67 29.16 19.68
CA ARG A 238 19.42 27.91 18.96
C ARG A 238 18.02 27.39 19.26
N LEU A 239 17.27 27.05 18.22
CA LEU A 239 16.03 26.28 18.32
C LEU A 239 16.35 24.82 18.01
N GLY A 240 15.86 23.91 18.84
CA GLY A 240 16.09 22.48 18.67
C GLY A 240 14.86 21.65 18.97
N PHE A 241 14.81 20.47 18.35
CA PHE A 241 13.85 19.44 18.65
C PHE A 241 14.53 18.38 19.53
N PRO A 242 14.20 18.30 20.83
CA PRO A 242 14.60 17.20 21.69
C PRO A 242 14.21 15.85 21.09
N THR A 243 15.04 14.84 21.32
CA THR A 243 14.80 13.48 20.82
C THR A 243 14.49 12.50 21.94
N GLU A 244 14.55 12.93 23.20
CA GLU A 244 14.35 12.10 24.39
C GLU A 244 13.61 12.87 25.49
N GLY A 245 12.83 12.16 26.29
CA GLY A 245 12.08 12.71 27.42
C GLY A 245 10.64 13.09 27.08
N TYR A 246 10.14 14.13 27.74
CA TYR A 246 8.73 14.53 27.69
C TYR A 246 8.58 16.05 27.56
N TYR A 247 7.52 16.48 26.89
CA TYR A 247 6.99 17.83 26.98
C TYR A 247 5.77 17.86 27.90
N TYR A 248 5.66 18.93 28.68
CA TYR A 248 4.51 19.18 29.54
C TYR A 248 3.88 20.51 29.17
N HIS A 249 2.63 20.48 28.73
CA HIS A 249 1.83 21.67 28.49
C HIS A 249 0.88 21.91 29.66
N PHE A 250 1.11 23.00 30.39
CA PHE A 250 0.26 23.44 31.49
C PHE A 250 -0.55 24.68 31.09
N HIS A 251 -1.80 24.73 31.54
CA HIS A 251 -2.67 25.90 31.46
C HIS A 251 -3.34 26.09 32.82
N GLU A 252 -3.29 27.31 33.37
CA GLU A 252 -3.85 27.62 34.69
C GLU A 252 -3.42 26.63 35.80
N HIS A 253 -2.12 26.31 35.84
CA HIS A 253 -1.51 25.35 36.79
C HIS A 253 -2.02 23.91 36.68
N ARG A 254 -2.80 23.57 35.64
CA ARG A 254 -3.25 22.21 35.37
C ARG A 254 -2.52 21.64 34.16
N LEU A 255 -2.09 20.38 34.26
CA LEU A 255 -1.51 19.67 33.12
C LEU A 255 -2.62 19.46 32.08
N VAL A 256 -2.45 20.06 30.91
CA VAL A 256 -3.37 19.91 29.77
C VAL A 256 -2.98 18.68 28.98
N GLN A 257 -1.69 18.53 28.69
CA GLN A 257 -1.18 17.43 27.89
C GLN A 257 0.29 17.19 28.19
N GLU A 258 0.64 15.93 28.42
CA GLU A 258 2.02 15.46 28.34
C GLU A 258 2.25 14.83 26.96
N TYR A 259 3.43 15.05 26.39
CA TYR A 259 3.87 14.43 25.14
C TYR A 259 5.14 13.64 25.39
N CYS A 260 5.13 12.35 25.05
CA CYS A 260 6.31 11.49 25.12
C CYS A 260 7.05 11.52 23.78
N LEU A 261 8.36 11.79 23.83
CA LEU A 261 9.21 11.73 22.65
C LEU A 261 9.45 10.27 22.26
N LEU A 262 9.55 10.01 20.95
CA LEU A 262 9.71 8.65 20.43
C LEU A 262 11.07 8.03 20.77
N GLY A 263 12.09 8.83 21.09
CA GLY A 263 13.42 8.34 21.42
C GLY A 263 14.28 8.04 20.18
N GLU A 264 15.49 7.51 20.43
CA GLU A 264 16.37 6.95 19.39
C GLU A 264 16.74 7.95 18.28
N GLY A 265 16.98 9.21 18.65
CA GLY A 265 17.31 10.28 17.70
C GLY A 265 16.11 10.78 16.87
N ARG A 266 14.90 10.29 17.13
CA ARG A 266 13.67 10.78 16.50
C ARG A 266 13.05 11.86 17.37
N TRP A 267 12.74 13.00 16.75
CA TRP A 267 12.11 14.15 17.41
C TRP A 267 10.58 14.09 17.41
N GLY A 268 9.99 13.11 16.72
CA GLY A 268 8.54 12.86 16.78
C GLY A 268 8.11 12.53 18.20
N PHE A 269 6.84 12.78 18.52
CA PHE A 269 6.26 12.55 19.83
C PHE A 269 4.82 12.09 19.71
N TYR A 270 4.26 11.60 20.80
CA TYR A 270 2.83 11.35 20.93
C TYR A 270 2.29 11.94 22.23
N ALA A 271 1.07 12.47 22.16
CA ALA A 271 0.32 12.83 23.35
C ALA A 271 0.07 11.58 24.20
N THR A 272 0.42 11.59 25.48
CA THR A 272 0.17 10.48 26.41
C THR A 272 -1.25 10.55 26.98
N ARG A 273 -1.62 9.56 27.80
CA ARG A 273 -2.93 9.53 28.50
C ARG A 273 -2.92 10.24 29.85
N SER A 274 -1.84 10.97 30.17
CA SER A 274 -1.72 11.76 31.39
C SER A 274 -2.89 12.72 31.54
N THR A 275 -3.37 12.86 32.77
CA THR A 275 -4.33 13.90 33.18
C THR A 275 -3.66 14.80 34.21
N HIS A 276 -4.35 15.86 34.62
CA HIS A 276 -3.85 16.70 35.71
C HIS A 276 -3.61 15.94 37.01
N GLU A 277 -4.36 14.86 37.23
CA GLU A 277 -4.34 14.06 38.44
C GLU A 277 -3.31 12.92 38.40
N ALA A 278 -2.90 12.46 37.22
CA ALA A 278 -2.01 11.31 37.08
C ALA A 278 -1.18 11.36 35.78
N LEU A 279 0.13 11.10 35.91
CA LEU A 279 1.00 10.88 34.76
C LEU A 279 0.82 9.47 34.19
N ASN A 280 1.10 9.34 32.90
CA ASN A 280 1.07 8.08 32.19
C ASN A 280 2.25 7.24 32.66
N THR A 281 1.95 6.20 33.44
CA THR A 281 2.90 5.14 33.75
C THR A 281 2.86 4.17 32.57
N GLY A 282 4.00 3.99 31.91
CA GLY A 282 4.13 3.32 30.60
C GLY A 282 3.44 1.97 30.48
#